data_AF-A0A7C2X5J5-F1
#
_entry.id   AF-A0A7C2X5J5-F1
#
_cell.length_a   1.000
_cell.length_b   1.000
_cell.length_c   1.000
_cell.angle_alpha   90.00
_cell.angle_beta   90.00
_cell.angle_gamma   90.00
#
_symmetry.space_group_name_H-M   'P 1'
#
loop_
_entity.id
_entity.type
_entity.pdbx_description
1 polymer ?
#
loop_
_entity_poly.entity_id
_entity_poly.type
_entity_poly.pdbx_seq_one_letter_code
_entity_poly.pdbx_strand_id
1 'polypeptide(L)'
;MKRNQLISKTTGQSIGPFLNMLYLSINLVILCLIALIPRPVWAHGVELLRSDPPVGAVLTAPPKRVTAWFNEELQSGESTLKVFDKDGMQVDQGNGGVDLNDPQHASLVVDLPVLAEGAYRVEWRAVLLDGDASDGEFTFYVGALAATKSATGMQSGDLPGSSPGVSRGWMFAIATILVIGLTGGIMLRFRKQRTSR
;
A
#
# COMPACT_ATOMS: atom_id res chain seq x y z
N MET A 1 -73.61 -49.65 -21.23
CA MET A 1 -72.78 -48.55 -21.78
C MET A 1 -72.18 -47.76 -20.61
N LYS A 2 -70.93 -47.29 -20.76
CA LYS A 2 -70.07 -46.51 -19.83
C LYS A 2 -69.09 -47.32 -18.96
N ARG A 3 -68.05 -47.83 -19.62
CA ARG A 3 -66.68 -47.87 -19.09
C ARG A 3 -66.16 -46.43 -19.06
N ASN A 4 -65.65 -45.94 -17.93
CA ASN A 4 -64.63 -44.88 -17.82
C ASN A 4 -64.42 -44.51 -16.34
N GLN A 5 -63.54 -45.24 -15.65
CA GLN A 5 -62.90 -44.79 -14.41
C GLN A 5 -61.52 -45.46 -14.32
N LEU A 6 -60.60 -45.03 -15.18
CA LEU A 6 -59.17 -45.28 -15.01
C LEU A 6 -58.44 -43.99 -15.39
N ILE A 7 -57.34 -43.72 -14.68
CA ILE A 7 -56.32 -42.68 -14.94
C ILE A 7 -56.72 -41.33 -14.31
N SER A 8 -56.04 -40.79 -13.28
CA SER A 8 -54.60 -40.81 -13.01
C SER A 8 -54.30 -40.66 -11.52
N LYS A 9 -53.56 -41.61 -10.96
CA LYS A 9 -52.54 -41.29 -9.95
C LYS A 9 -51.35 -40.74 -10.72
N THR A 10 -51.08 -39.44 -10.60
CA THR A 10 -49.76 -38.88 -10.89
C THR A 10 -49.33 -38.09 -9.66
N THR A 11 -48.62 -38.81 -8.80
CA THR A 11 -47.82 -38.31 -7.70
C THR A 11 -46.99 -37.12 -8.18
N GLY A 12 -47.29 -35.93 -7.67
CA GLY A 12 -46.46 -34.73 -7.85
C GLY A 12 -45.13 -34.94 -7.12
N GLN A 13 -44.18 -35.58 -7.80
CA GLN A 13 -42.83 -35.77 -7.29
C GLN A 13 -42.17 -34.38 -7.23
N SER A 14 -41.98 -33.88 -6.02
CA SER A 14 -41.50 -32.53 -5.78
C SER A 14 -40.08 -32.38 -6.34
N ILE A 15 -39.94 -31.53 -7.35
CA ILE A 15 -38.65 -31.14 -7.94
C ILE A 15 -37.89 -30.17 -7.01
N GLY A 16 -38.56 -29.64 -5.97
CA GLY A 16 -38.03 -28.67 -5.01
C GLY A 16 -36.78 -29.06 -4.19
N PRO A 17 -36.68 -30.26 -3.59
CA PRO A 17 -35.52 -30.61 -2.76
C PRO A 17 -34.22 -30.71 -3.57
N PHE A 18 -34.29 -31.16 -4.83
CA PHE A 18 -33.11 -31.27 -5.69
C PHE A 18 -32.54 -29.91 -6.11
N LEU A 19 -33.41 -28.93 -6.42
CA LEU A 19 -32.95 -27.56 -6.71
C LEU A 19 -32.35 -26.89 -5.47
N ASN A 20 -32.94 -27.09 -4.28
CA ASN A 20 -32.41 -26.53 -3.04
C ASN A 20 -31.03 -27.12 -2.69
N MET A 21 -30.83 -28.43 -2.93
CA MET A 21 -29.55 -29.09 -2.69
C MET A 21 -28.46 -28.63 -3.67
N LEU A 22 -28.81 -28.40 -4.93
CA LEU A 22 -27.90 -27.81 -5.92
C LEU A 22 -27.55 -26.35 -5.56
N TYR A 23 -28.50 -25.58 -5.06
CA TYR A 23 -28.27 -24.21 -4.62
C TYR A 23 -27.32 -24.14 -3.41
N LEU A 24 -27.53 -24.99 -2.40
CA LEU A 24 -26.67 -25.08 -1.22
C LEU A 24 -25.23 -25.49 -1.59
N SER A 25 -25.07 -26.46 -2.49
CA SER A 25 -23.74 -26.89 -2.95
C SER A 25 -23.01 -25.80 -3.72
N ILE A 26 -23.68 -25.06 -4.62
CA ILE A 26 -23.09 -23.93 -5.34
C ILE A 26 -22.65 -22.83 -4.36
N ASN A 27 -23.48 -22.47 -3.39
CA ASN A 27 -23.13 -21.44 -2.39
C ASN A 27 -21.95 -21.88 -1.51
N LEU A 28 -21.89 -23.16 -1.12
CA LEU A 28 -20.79 -23.71 -0.35
C LEU A 28 -19.48 -23.69 -1.14
N VAL A 29 -19.52 -24.02 -2.43
CA VAL A 29 -18.37 -23.94 -3.33
C VAL A 29 -17.90 -22.50 -3.47
N ILE A 30 -18.82 -21.54 -3.67
CA ILE A 30 -18.47 -20.11 -3.75
C ILE A 30 -17.84 -19.64 -2.44
N LEU A 31 -18.38 -20.02 -1.29
CA LEU A 31 -17.82 -19.65 0.02
C LEU A 31 -16.42 -20.24 0.24
N CYS A 32 -16.20 -21.50 -0.16
CA CYS A 32 -14.86 -22.10 -0.19
C CYS A 32 -13.93 -21.30 -1.09
N LEU A 33 -14.32 -21.01 -2.34
CA LEU A 33 -13.48 -20.25 -3.27
C LEU A 33 -13.12 -18.85 -2.75
N ILE A 34 -14.03 -18.18 -2.04
CA ILE A 34 -13.75 -16.89 -1.38
C ILE A 34 -12.76 -17.07 -0.21
N ALA A 35 -12.87 -18.14 0.56
CA ALA A 35 -11.94 -18.44 1.65
C ALA A 35 -10.52 -18.77 1.16
N LEU A 36 -10.37 -19.23 -0.09
CA LEU A 36 -9.07 -19.45 -0.74
C LEU A 36 -8.40 -18.15 -1.24
N ILE A 37 -9.06 -16.98 -1.17
CA ILE A 37 -8.44 -15.72 -1.56
C ILE A 37 -7.34 -15.39 -0.53
N PRO A 38 -6.04 -15.34 -0.94
CA PRO A 38 -4.97 -14.98 -0.02
C PRO A 38 -5.22 -13.58 0.54
N ARG A 39 -5.16 -13.44 1.85
CA ARG A 39 -5.28 -12.14 2.52
C ARG A 39 -3.93 -11.43 2.42
N PRO A 40 -3.88 -10.15 2.03
CA PRO A 40 -2.65 -9.37 2.14
C PRO A 40 -2.28 -9.29 3.63
N VAL A 41 -1.11 -9.80 3.97
CA VAL A 41 -0.47 -9.51 5.26
C VAL A 41 0.34 -8.25 5.00
N TRP A 42 0.00 -7.15 5.69
CA TRP A 42 0.86 -5.98 5.74
C TRP A 42 2.04 -6.32 6.65
N ALA A 43 3.17 -6.72 6.05
CA ALA A 43 4.44 -6.67 6.76
C ALA A 43 4.71 -5.20 7.09
N HIS A 44 5.04 -4.90 8.35
CA HIS A 44 5.43 -3.55 8.76
C HIS A 44 6.85 -3.34 8.20
N GLY A 45 6.95 -2.85 6.97
CA GLY A 45 8.25 -2.58 6.36
C GLY A 45 8.97 -1.43 7.04
N VAL A 46 10.21 -1.20 6.63
CA VAL A 46 11.02 -0.05 7.05
C VAL A 46 10.32 1.27 6.67
N GLU A 47 10.07 2.13 7.65
CA GLU A 47 9.46 3.45 7.49
C GLU A 47 10.31 4.54 8.13
N LEU A 48 10.62 5.60 7.38
CA LEU A 48 11.24 6.82 7.91
C LEU A 48 10.19 7.65 8.65
N LEU A 49 10.31 7.75 9.98
CA LEU A 49 9.36 8.48 10.82
C LEU A 49 9.61 9.99 10.82
N ARG A 50 10.88 10.40 10.92
CA ARG A 50 11.30 11.81 10.96
C ARG A 50 12.78 11.96 10.66
N SER A 51 13.20 13.18 10.38
CA SER A 51 14.60 13.56 10.21
C SER A 51 14.92 14.88 10.90
N ASP A 52 16.19 15.09 11.19
CA ASP A 52 16.78 16.37 11.59
C ASP A 52 18.05 16.57 10.76
N PRO A 53 18.11 17.56 9.85
CA PRO A 53 17.06 18.53 9.53
C PRO A 53 15.75 17.90 9.04
N PRO A 54 14.58 18.53 9.31
CA PRO A 54 13.31 18.06 8.76
C PRO A 54 13.33 17.98 7.23
N VAL A 55 12.58 17.04 6.66
CA VAL A 55 12.42 16.90 5.21
C VAL A 55 11.96 18.23 4.59
N GLY A 56 12.70 18.72 3.60
CA GLY A 56 12.45 19.98 2.91
C GLY A 56 12.82 21.24 3.71
N ALA A 57 13.47 21.12 4.87
CA ALA A 57 13.81 22.26 5.71
C ALA A 57 14.74 23.26 4.99
N VAL A 58 14.49 24.55 5.23
CA VAL A 58 15.36 25.65 4.80
C VAL A 58 16.03 26.22 6.04
N LEU A 59 17.32 25.96 6.17
CA LEU A 59 18.12 26.31 7.34
C LEU A 59 18.83 27.64 7.12
N THR A 60 18.86 28.47 8.15
CA THR A 60 19.64 29.73 8.14
C THR A 60 21.13 29.49 8.39
N ALA A 61 21.50 28.35 8.97
CA ALA A 61 22.87 27.95 9.25
C ALA A 61 23.06 26.46 8.92
N PRO A 62 24.28 26.04 8.52
CA PRO A 62 24.55 24.65 8.21
C PRO A 62 24.44 23.76 9.46
N PRO A 63 23.77 22.60 9.38
CA PRO A 63 23.71 21.65 10.48
C PRO A 63 25.05 20.93 10.61
N LYS A 64 25.38 20.46 11.82
CA LYS A 64 26.60 19.68 12.08
C LYS A 64 26.42 18.19 11.81
N ARG A 65 25.18 17.72 11.74
CA ARG A 65 24.81 16.31 11.65
C ARG A 65 23.45 16.20 10.97
N VAL A 66 23.24 15.10 10.27
CA VAL A 66 21.90 14.65 9.88
C VAL A 66 21.55 13.42 10.70
N THR A 67 20.33 13.35 11.19
CA THR A 67 19.75 12.20 11.86
C THR A 67 18.43 11.81 11.21
N ALA A 68 18.22 10.52 10.99
CA ALA A 68 16.98 9.94 10.45
C ALA A 68 16.49 8.85 11.41
N TRP A 69 15.22 8.91 11.82
CA TRP A 69 14.61 7.95 12.75
C TRP A 69 13.61 7.05 12.03
N PHE A 70 13.62 5.78 12.38
CA PHE A 70 12.83 4.72 11.76
C PHE A 70 11.89 4.08 12.77
N ASN A 71 10.94 3.30 12.27
CA ASN A 71 9.94 2.59 13.07
C ASN A 71 10.48 1.42 13.89
N GLU A 72 11.62 0.84 13.49
CA GLU A 72 12.16 -0.40 14.06
C GLU A 72 13.69 -0.35 14.20
N GLU A 73 14.23 -1.30 14.96
CA GLU A 73 15.67 -1.44 15.22
C GLU A 73 16.42 -1.82 13.92
N LEU A 74 17.54 -1.13 13.67
CA LEU A 74 18.33 -1.28 12.46
C LEU A 74 19.53 -2.20 12.65
N GLN A 75 19.82 -2.99 11.62
CA GLN A 75 21.03 -3.78 11.50
C GLN A 75 22.24 -2.87 11.26
N SER A 76 23.11 -2.79 12.28
CA SER A 76 24.39 -2.08 12.19
C SER A 76 25.32 -2.73 11.17
N GLY A 77 26.04 -1.90 10.41
CA GLY A 77 26.95 -2.31 9.33
C GLY A 77 26.29 -2.45 7.96
N GLU A 78 24.99 -2.73 7.89
CA GLU A 78 24.22 -2.85 6.64
C GLU A 78 23.41 -1.59 6.33
N SER A 79 23.05 -0.83 7.36
CA SER A 79 22.30 0.42 7.23
C SER A 79 23.26 1.62 7.09
N THR A 80 22.97 2.53 6.15
CA THR A 80 23.86 3.65 5.78
C THR A 80 23.08 4.93 5.52
N LEU A 81 23.72 6.08 5.74
CA LEU A 81 23.16 7.40 5.46
C LEU A 81 24.24 8.31 4.87
N LYS A 82 23.96 8.98 3.75
CA LYS A 82 24.91 9.77 2.98
C LYS A 82 24.31 11.10 2.58
N VAL A 83 25.14 12.13 2.44
CA VAL A 83 24.70 13.47 2.03
C VAL A 83 25.47 13.92 0.81
N PHE A 84 24.73 14.36 -0.19
CA PHE A 84 25.22 14.82 -1.47
C PHE A 84 24.85 16.27 -1.71
N ASP A 85 25.73 17.02 -2.38
CA ASP A 85 25.41 18.35 -2.88
C ASP A 85 24.65 18.30 -4.22
N LYS A 86 24.37 19.48 -4.78
CA LYS A 86 23.70 19.65 -6.08
C LYS A 86 24.47 19.04 -7.27
N ASP A 87 25.78 18.85 -7.15
CA ASP A 87 26.64 18.31 -8.21
C ASP A 87 26.76 16.78 -8.07
N GLY A 88 26.09 16.18 -7.08
CA GLY A 88 26.14 14.74 -6.80
C GLY A 88 27.41 14.32 -6.07
N MET A 89 28.19 15.27 -5.54
CA MET A 89 29.37 14.97 -4.74
C MET A 89 28.95 14.65 -3.32
N GLN A 90 29.47 13.57 -2.75
CA GLN A 90 29.28 13.26 -1.34
C GLN A 90 30.03 14.29 -0.49
N VAL A 91 29.34 14.94 0.44
CA VAL A 91 29.86 16.04 1.26
C VAL A 91 29.91 15.73 2.76
N ASP A 92 29.44 14.57 3.18
CA ASP A 92 29.52 14.12 4.57
C ASP A 92 30.91 13.57 4.95
N GLN A 93 31.10 13.24 6.24
CA GLN A 93 32.38 12.72 6.76
C GLN A 93 32.63 11.23 6.51
N GLY A 94 31.74 10.54 5.78
CA GLY A 94 31.86 9.12 5.47
C GLY A 94 31.59 8.20 6.66
N ASN A 95 31.05 8.72 7.76
CA ASN A 95 30.76 7.97 8.99
C ASN A 95 29.28 7.63 9.16
N GLY A 96 28.53 7.61 8.06
CA GLY A 96 27.09 7.43 8.06
C GLY A 96 26.64 6.01 8.38
N GLY A 97 25.83 5.84 9.42
CA GLY A 97 25.34 4.54 9.86
C GLY A 97 24.42 4.61 11.08
N VAL A 98 24.15 3.47 11.70
CA VAL A 98 23.30 3.37 12.90
C VAL A 98 23.91 4.16 14.06
N ASP A 99 23.10 4.98 14.73
CA ASP A 99 23.52 5.69 15.94
C ASP A 99 23.63 4.71 17.11
N LEU A 100 24.86 4.35 17.46
CA LEU A 100 25.14 3.46 18.60
C LEU A 100 24.89 4.13 19.96
N ASN A 101 24.59 5.43 20.00
CA ASN A 101 24.19 6.14 21.22
C ASN A 101 22.67 6.19 21.38
N ASP A 102 21.91 5.84 20.34
CA ASP A 102 20.47 5.65 20.43
C ASP A 102 20.19 4.28 21.05
N PRO A 103 19.59 4.19 22.25
CA PRO A 103 19.35 2.92 22.92
C PRO A 103 18.40 1.98 22.15
N GLN A 104 17.62 2.50 21.19
CA GLN A 104 16.77 1.71 20.31
C GLN A 104 17.47 1.26 19.03
N HIS A 105 18.65 1.82 18.72
CA HIS A 105 19.33 1.66 17.43
C HIS A 105 18.39 1.83 16.22
N ALA A 106 17.37 2.67 16.37
CA ALA A 106 16.32 2.90 15.38
C ALA A 106 16.58 4.20 14.61
N SER A 107 17.83 4.66 14.59
CA SER A 107 18.23 5.89 13.92
C SER A 107 19.54 5.76 13.17
N LEU A 108 19.63 6.48 12.06
CA LEU A 108 20.85 6.68 11.29
C LEU A 108 21.37 8.10 11.52
N VAL A 109 22.69 8.23 11.62
CA VAL A 109 23.38 9.50 11.78
C VAL A 109 24.54 9.61 10.80
N VAL A 110 24.81 10.83 10.36
CA VAL A 110 26.07 11.17 9.67
C VAL A 110 26.52 12.57 10.06
N ASP A 111 27.81 12.74 10.28
CA ASP A 111 28.39 14.04 10.59
C ASP A 111 28.72 14.82 9.32
N LEU A 112 28.58 16.14 9.42
CA LEU A 112 28.78 17.06 8.31
C LEU A 112 29.95 18.03 8.60
N PRO A 113 30.77 18.35 7.58
CA PRO A 113 31.62 19.52 7.65
C PRO A 113 30.76 20.81 7.61
N VAL A 114 31.41 21.97 7.67
CA VAL A 114 30.72 23.25 7.44
C VAL A 114 30.25 23.29 5.99
N LEU A 115 28.94 23.23 5.79
CA LEU A 115 28.30 23.27 4.48
C LEU A 115 28.15 24.70 3.97
N ALA A 116 28.35 24.88 2.66
CA ALA A 116 28.02 26.13 1.97
C ALA A 116 26.51 26.29 1.82
N GLU A 117 26.05 27.47 1.40
CA GLU A 117 24.65 27.64 0.98
C GLU A 117 24.34 26.78 -0.25
N GLY A 118 23.25 26.02 -0.20
CA GLY A 118 22.94 25.04 -1.25
C GLY A 118 21.79 24.11 -0.90
N ALA A 119 21.41 23.29 -1.89
CA ALA A 119 20.51 22.16 -1.70
C ALA A 119 21.34 20.90 -1.45
N TYR A 120 20.89 20.09 -0.50
CA TYR A 120 21.56 18.87 -0.08
C TYR A 120 20.59 17.70 -0.08
N ARG A 121 20.95 16.63 -0.78
CA ARG A 121 20.19 15.38 -0.84
C ARG A 121 20.77 14.41 0.18
N VAL A 122 19.90 13.86 1.03
CA VAL A 122 20.24 12.80 1.97
C VAL A 122 19.70 11.50 1.39
N GLU A 123 20.58 10.54 1.17
CA GLU A 123 20.23 9.19 0.74
C GLU A 123 20.44 8.24 1.93
N TRP A 124 19.48 7.35 2.17
CA TRP A 124 19.56 6.37 3.24
C TRP A 124 19.19 4.98 2.75
N ARG A 125 19.81 3.99 3.39
CA ARG A 125 19.47 2.57 3.31
C ARG A 125 19.29 2.07 4.73
N ALA A 126 18.12 1.54 5.04
CA ALA A 126 17.82 0.99 6.35
C ALA A 126 17.47 -0.49 6.20
N VAL A 127 18.15 -1.32 6.98
CA VAL A 127 18.01 -2.78 7.01
C VAL A 127 17.60 -3.16 8.43
N LEU A 128 16.50 -3.89 8.60
CA LEU A 128 16.05 -4.39 9.89
C LEU A 128 16.80 -5.68 10.26
N LEU A 129 16.70 -6.06 11.54
CA LEU A 129 17.29 -7.31 12.05
C LEU A 129 16.72 -8.59 11.41
N ASP A 130 15.50 -8.55 10.89
CA ASP A 130 14.85 -9.67 10.20
C ASP A 130 15.21 -9.75 8.70
N GLY A 131 15.98 -8.78 8.19
CA GLY A 131 16.48 -8.72 6.83
C GLY A 131 15.64 -7.89 5.87
N ASP A 132 14.51 -7.34 6.31
CA ASP A 132 13.76 -6.38 5.49
C ASP A 132 14.59 -5.10 5.29
N ALA A 133 14.65 -4.61 4.05
CA ALA A 133 15.44 -3.45 3.68
C ALA A 133 14.65 -2.48 2.80
N SER A 134 14.82 -1.19 3.08
CA SER A 134 14.33 -0.10 2.23
C SER A 134 15.42 0.93 1.99
N ASP A 135 15.35 1.56 0.83
CA ASP A 135 16.17 2.70 0.45
C ASP A 135 15.24 3.91 0.27
N GLY A 136 15.77 5.11 0.50
CA GLY A 136 15.03 6.34 0.24
C GLY A 136 15.91 7.58 0.29
N GLU A 137 15.28 8.72 0.02
CA GLU A 137 15.97 10.01 -0.01
C GLU A 137 15.08 11.14 0.48
N PHE A 138 15.71 12.21 0.96
CA PHE A 138 15.05 13.48 1.22
C PHE A 138 16.03 14.65 0.99
N THR A 139 15.52 15.88 0.98
CA THR A 139 16.34 17.08 0.72
C THR A 139 16.23 18.07 1.87
N PHE A 140 17.29 18.80 2.16
CA PHE A 140 17.26 20.03 2.96
C PHE A 140 18.07 21.13 2.26
N TYR A 141 17.87 22.37 2.68
CA TYR A 141 18.51 23.54 2.09
C TYR A 141 19.24 24.34 3.16
N VAL A 142 20.39 24.90 2.81
CA VAL A 142 21.13 25.88 3.62
C VAL A 142 21.11 27.21 2.88
N GLY A 143 20.60 28.25 3.52
CA GLY A 143 20.42 29.59 2.93
C GLY A 143 19.11 29.73 2.13
N ALA A 144 18.47 30.89 2.22
CA ALA A 144 17.17 31.16 1.61
C ALA A 144 17.21 31.12 0.06
N LEU A 145 18.34 31.51 -0.55
CA LEU A 145 18.50 31.51 -2.00
C LEU A 145 18.55 30.11 -2.61
N ALA A 146 18.99 29.11 -1.83
CA ALA A 146 19.08 27.72 -2.29
C ALA A 146 17.69 27.11 -2.51
N ALA A 147 16.73 27.41 -1.63
CA ALA A 147 15.35 26.96 -1.75
C ALA A 147 14.68 27.54 -3.00
N THR A 148 14.86 28.85 -3.26
CA THR A 148 14.28 29.52 -4.43
C THR A 148 14.87 29.03 -5.76
N LYS A 149 16.18 28.79 -5.82
CA LYS A 149 16.83 28.23 -7.03
C LYS A 149 16.32 26.83 -7.35
N SER A 150 16.15 26.00 -6.33
CA SER A 150 15.64 24.63 -6.50
C SER A 150 14.17 24.62 -6.91
N ALA A 151 13.34 25.49 -6.33
CA ALA A 151 11.94 25.64 -6.73
C ALA A 151 11.76 26.19 -8.16
N THR A 152 12.68 27.05 -8.63
CA THR A 152 12.65 27.63 -9.97
C THR A 152 13.21 26.66 -11.04
N GLY A 153 14.13 25.77 -10.66
CA GLY A 153 14.59 24.66 -11.51
C GLY A 153 13.58 23.51 -11.62
N MET A 154 12.67 23.38 -10.67
CA MET A 154 11.61 22.36 -10.61
C MET A 154 10.31 22.82 -11.27
N GLN A 155 10.39 23.56 -12.39
CA GLN A 155 9.21 23.97 -13.16
C GLN A 155 9.39 23.65 -14.64
N SER A 156 9.52 22.35 -14.95
CA SER A 156 9.11 21.73 -16.22
C SER A 156 9.32 20.21 -16.14
N GLY A 157 8.28 19.48 -15.75
CA GLY A 157 8.24 18.03 -15.80
C GLY A 157 7.87 17.39 -14.46
N ASP A 158 6.68 16.80 -14.44
CA ASP A 158 6.21 15.78 -13.49
C ASP A 158 5.84 16.20 -12.06
N LEU A 159 4.57 15.93 -11.75
CA LEU A 159 3.96 15.98 -10.42
C LEU A 159 4.59 14.89 -9.54
N PRO A 160 5.26 15.21 -8.42
CA PRO A 160 5.67 14.21 -7.45
C PRO A 160 4.46 13.89 -6.57
N GLY A 161 3.75 12.80 -6.89
CA GLY A 161 2.58 12.41 -6.09
C GLY A 161 1.72 11.28 -6.64
N SER A 162 2.19 10.53 -7.64
CA SER A 162 1.56 9.28 -8.04
C SER A 162 2.64 8.24 -8.24
N SER A 163 3.07 7.62 -7.15
CA SER A 163 3.56 6.24 -7.24
C SER A 163 2.47 5.46 -7.96
N PRO A 164 2.74 4.75 -9.08
CA PRO A 164 1.89 3.64 -9.46
C PRO A 164 2.16 2.54 -8.43
N GLY A 165 1.62 2.73 -7.22
CA GLY A 165 1.09 1.60 -6.48
C GLY A 165 0.05 1.03 -7.41
N VAL A 166 0.43 0.01 -8.18
CA VAL A 166 -0.50 -0.83 -8.93
C VAL A 166 -1.36 -1.47 -7.85
N SER A 167 -2.39 -0.75 -7.44
CA SER A 167 -3.50 -1.23 -6.64
C SER A 167 -4.30 -2.13 -7.58
N ARG A 168 -3.78 -3.35 -7.73
CA ARG A 168 -4.36 -4.50 -8.44
C ARG A 168 -5.63 -5.01 -7.70
N GLY A 169 -6.38 -4.13 -7.07
CA GLY A 169 -7.55 -4.41 -6.23
C GLY A 169 -8.86 -3.79 -6.74
N TRP A 170 -8.81 -2.76 -7.60
CA TRP A 170 -10.04 -2.13 -8.11
C TRP A 170 -10.70 -2.93 -9.25
N MET A 171 -9.98 -3.85 -9.90
CA MET A 171 -10.50 -4.64 -11.01
C MET A 171 -11.52 -5.72 -10.58
N PHE A 172 -11.62 -6.04 -9.29
CA PHE A 172 -12.56 -7.05 -8.80
C PHE A 172 -13.90 -6.47 -8.28
N ALA A 173 -14.02 -5.15 -8.13
CA ALA A 173 -15.22 -4.52 -7.58
C ALA A 173 -16.42 -4.48 -8.56
N ILE A 174 -16.17 -4.56 -9.87
CA ILE A 174 -17.24 -4.49 -10.89
C ILE A 174 -17.92 -5.86 -11.11
N ALA A 175 -17.21 -6.96 -10.85
CA ALA A 175 -17.74 -8.31 -11.07
C ALA A 175 -18.80 -8.74 -10.04
N THR A 176 -18.73 -8.24 -8.80
CA THR A 176 -19.63 -8.63 -7.70
C THR A 176 -21.01 -7.95 -7.77
N ILE A 177 -21.10 -6.75 -8.33
CA ILE A 177 -22.36 -5.99 -8.41
C ILE A 177 -23.33 -6.63 -9.43
N LEU A 178 -22.82 -7.26 -10.48
CA LEU A 178 -23.65 -7.92 -11.50
C LEU A 178 -24.31 -9.23 -11.01
N VAL A 179 -23.70 -9.95 -10.06
CA VAL A 179 -24.23 -11.23 -9.56
C VAL A 179 -25.38 -11.02 -8.56
N ILE A 180 -25.33 -9.96 -7.76
CA ILE A 180 -26.41 -9.61 -6.80
C ILE A 180 -27.61 -8.98 -7.54
N GLY A 181 -27.37 -8.19 -8.60
CA GLY A 181 -28.44 -7.61 -9.42
C GLY A 181 -29.29 -8.66 -10.16
N LEU A 182 -28.68 -9.75 -10.63
CA LEU A 182 -29.37 -10.83 -11.35
C LEU A 182 -30.23 -11.72 -10.44
N THR A 183 -29.90 -11.84 -9.15
CA THR A 183 -30.71 -12.60 -8.17
C THR A 183 -31.93 -11.82 -7.67
N GLY A 184 -31.83 -10.50 -7.51
CA GLY A 184 -32.96 -9.64 -7.12
C GLY A 184 -34.03 -9.47 -8.20
N GLY A 185 -33.63 -9.36 -9.47
CA GLY A 185 -34.56 -9.12 -10.59
C GLY A 185 -35.49 -10.30 -10.92
N ILE A 186 -35.03 -11.53 -10.69
CA ILE A 186 -35.80 -12.74 -10.96
C ILE A 186 -36.94 -12.91 -9.94
N MET A 187 -36.74 -12.51 -8.68
CA MET A 187 -37.74 -12.64 -7.61
C MET A 187 -38.95 -11.70 -7.78
N LEU A 188 -38.77 -10.54 -8.43
CA LEU A 188 -39.87 -9.60 -8.69
C LEU A 188 -40.76 -10.01 -9.88
N ARG A 189 -40.23 -10.74 -10.86
CA ARG A 189 -41.03 -11.25 -12.00
C ARG A 189 -41.98 -12.38 -11.60
N PHE A 190 -41.60 -13.22 -10.63
CA PHE A 190 -42.48 -14.29 -10.14
C PHE A 190 -43.60 -13.80 -9.22
N ARG A 191 -43.45 -12.63 -8.59
CA ARG A 191 -44.52 -12.07 -7.74
C ARG A 191 -45.66 -11.43 -8.55
N LYS A 192 -45.37 -10.91 -9.76
CA LYS A 192 -46.36 -10.19 -10.59
C LYS A 192 -47.30 -11.11 -11.38
N GLN A 193 -46.92 -12.36 -11.66
CA GLN A 193 -47.76 -13.29 -12.42
C GLN A 193 -48.83 -14.00 -11.58
N ARG A 194 -48.75 -13.92 -10.24
CA ARG A 194 -49.68 -14.62 -9.35
C ARG A 194 -50.97 -13.85 -9.05
N THR A 195 -51.12 -12.62 -9.54
CA THR A 195 -52.24 -11.73 -9.21
C THR A 195 -53.16 -11.38 -10.39
N SER A 196 -53.05 -12.07 -11.54
CA SER A 196 -53.88 -11.76 -12.71
C SER A 196 -54.63 -12.95 -13.34
N ARG A 197 -55.05 -13.93 -12.54
CA ARG A 197 -56.09 -14.89 -12.93
C ARG A 197 -57.00 -15.17 -11.76
#